data_AF-A0A947JP71-F1
#
_entry.id   AF-A0A947JP71-F1
#
_cell.length_a   1.000
_cell.length_b   1.000
_cell.length_c   1.000
_cell.angle_alpha   90.00
_cell.angle_beta   90.00
_cell.angle_gamma   90.00
#
_symmetry.space_group_name_H-M   'P 1'
#
loop_
_entity.id
_entity.type
_entity.pdbx_description
1 polymer ?
#
loop_
_entity_poly.entity_id
_entity_poly.type
_entity_poly.pdbx_seq_one_letter_code
_entity_poly.pdbx_strand_id
1 'polypeptide(L)'
;MRKYLTVFIIALAVFGITAGAFPFYADVQDVSGPKYFPAVKQAISNAEQSINIAMFLMEIPERKVGSKVQQLVSELIKAHERGVKVEVILDQNVDFVNQRHESDWLGKVRSFRAYKQLKEAGIAVHYDEISTYTHAKAIVIDEKIVILGSTNWTQTSLERSIETDVLINSEEAAKSYLEYFKAIQIDDSIEKYIEFAKEGIAINLQFMQVSKLAPEMMKQHDERSFDTYLFLLKEASSYAKASEDRHEVKITLDYDVIAKYLGIDRTMDSLAYRRQIIKVLRKLDEKYELIKFEPQYAKDAKVALLDSKAKADKVFCVPEDYFKFGWNRQLSMRAKFCYLMNLLEASISDTQPYWSKSVKELQQGYGNISQDVIENGMGELRGRKLIEVMYDDLTDKAYTKRSPKMYKIIKLYNPEQLAVELARIAEQYGEAEYKKAREYAEIVFEEYNPQIIEDIILKTKQYGPKKIKDAFAIVAKKNIDNPKRKYSYVVWILENWGDE
;
A
#
# COMPACT_ATOMS: atom_id res chain seq x y z
N MET A 1 9.10 -18.08 70.81
CA MET A 1 10.02 -17.31 69.95
C MET A 1 10.82 -18.15 68.95
N ARG A 2 11.46 -19.28 69.34
CA ARG A 2 12.30 -20.07 68.41
C ARG A 2 11.61 -20.67 67.17
N LYS A 3 10.34 -21.10 67.24
CA LYS A 3 9.62 -21.68 66.08
C LYS A 3 9.22 -20.66 65.02
N TYR A 4 9.00 -19.40 65.39
CA TYR A 4 8.66 -18.33 64.42
C TYR A 4 9.90 -17.76 63.72
N LEU A 5 11.07 -17.84 64.37
CA LEU A 5 12.33 -17.38 63.77
C LEU A 5 12.77 -18.30 62.62
N THR A 6 12.58 -19.62 62.74
CA THR A 6 12.93 -20.58 61.67
C THR A 6 11.99 -20.47 60.47
N VAL A 7 10.70 -20.22 60.69
CA VAL A 7 9.73 -20.00 59.59
C VAL A 7 9.97 -18.65 58.90
N PHE A 8 10.40 -17.63 59.64
CA PHE A 8 10.75 -16.32 59.07
C PHE A 8 12.05 -16.36 58.22
N ILE A 9 13.04 -17.16 58.63
CA ILE A 9 14.29 -17.34 57.85
C ILE A 9 14.05 -18.16 56.57
N ILE A 10 13.16 -19.17 56.60
CA ILE A 10 12.79 -19.93 55.40
C ILE A 10 11.92 -19.08 54.45
N ALA A 11 11.02 -18.25 54.98
CA ALA A 11 10.25 -17.30 54.18
C ALA A 11 11.15 -16.26 53.49
N LEU A 12 12.23 -15.79 54.13
CA LEU A 12 13.23 -14.90 53.52
C LEU A 12 14.12 -15.60 52.47
N ALA A 13 14.37 -16.90 52.62
CA ALA A 13 15.10 -17.68 51.60
C ALA A 13 14.23 -18.00 50.37
N VAL A 14 12.91 -18.14 50.53
CA VAL A 14 11.97 -18.42 49.42
C VAL A 14 11.48 -17.13 48.72
N PHE A 15 11.46 -15.98 49.41
CA PHE A 15 11.23 -14.67 48.79
C PHE A 15 12.51 -14.01 48.22
N GLY A 16 13.65 -14.71 48.30
CA GLY A 16 14.94 -14.29 47.75
C GLY A 16 15.18 -14.71 46.28
N ILE A 17 14.16 -15.18 45.56
CA ILE A 17 14.22 -15.21 44.08
C ILE A 17 13.96 -13.79 43.59
N THR A 18 14.82 -12.86 43.98
CA THR A 18 15.04 -11.66 43.18
C THR A 18 15.47 -12.17 41.82
N ALA A 19 14.83 -11.72 40.74
CA ALA A 19 15.31 -11.91 39.39
C ALA A 19 16.80 -11.53 39.35
N GLY A 20 17.66 -12.55 39.44
CA GLY A 20 19.09 -12.35 39.56
C GLY A 20 19.58 -11.87 38.21
N ALA A 21 19.98 -10.60 38.13
CA ALA A 21 20.83 -10.17 37.03
C ALA A 21 22.16 -10.93 37.17
N PHE A 22 22.32 -12.01 36.41
CA PHE A 22 23.58 -12.75 36.38
C PHE A 22 24.57 -11.99 35.51
N PRO A 23 25.74 -11.58 36.04
CA PRO A 23 26.76 -10.96 35.21
C PRO A 23 27.38 -12.01 34.29
N PHE A 24 27.50 -11.70 33.01
CA PHE A 24 28.26 -12.49 32.05
C PHE A 24 29.64 -11.87 31.88
N TYR A 25 30.68 -12.71 31.75
CA TYR A 25 31.98 -12.24 31.28
C TYR A 25 31.88 -11.97 29.78
N ALA A 26 32.25 -10.77 29.37
CA ALA A 26 32.24 -10.40 27.96
C ALA A 26 33.40 -9.46 27.64
N ASP A 27 33.95 -9.62 26.43
CA ASP A 27 34.71 -8.54 25.81
C ASP A 27 33.73 -7.57 25.15
N VAL A 28 33.79 -6.29 25.54
CA VAL A 28 32.81 -5.28 25.15
C VAL A 28 33.51 -4.13 24.43
N GLN A 29 33.04 -3.86 23.23
CA GLN A 29 33.56 -2.79 22.38
C GLN A 29 32.47 -1.75 22.14
N ASP A 30 32.80 -0.48 22.39
CA ASP A 30 31.94 0.64 22.01
C ASP A 30 31.94 0.81 20.49
N VAL A 31 30.79 0.59 19.86
CA VAL A 31 30.57 0.76 18.41
C VAL A 31 29.61 1.90 18.11
N SER A 32 29.44 2.85 19.03
CA SER A 32 28.53 4.00 18.90
C SER A 32 28.83 4.90 17.69
N GLY A 33 27.79 5.52 17.15
CA GLY A 33 27.87 6.53 16.10
C GLY A 33 28.50 6.02 14.79
N PRO A 34 29.48 6.71 14.19
CA PRO A 34 30.07 6.33 12.90
C PRO A 34 30.71 4.93 12.86
N LYS A 35 31.03 4.35 14.03
CA LYS A 35 31.63 3.01 14.18
C LYS A 35 30.63 1.87 13.94
N TYR A 36 29.34 2.11 14.13
CA TYR A 36 28.31 1.07 14.10
C TYR A 36 28.25 0.38 12.74
N PHE A 37 28.08 1.17 11.67
CA PHE A 37 27.93 0.64 10.32
C PHE A 37 29.09 -0.28 9.87
N PRO A 38 30.37 0.14 9.94
CA PRO A 38 31.46 -0.75 9.55
C PRO A 38 31.58 -1.97 10.46
N ALA A 39 31.35 -1.85 11.78
CA ALA A 39 31.40 -2.98 12.71
C ALA A 39 30.33 -4.03 12.40
N VAL A 40 29.06 -3.61 12.24
CA VAL A 40 27.95 -4.50 11.91
C VAL A 40 28.15 -5.14 10.54
N LYS A 41 28.54 -4.36 9.53
CA LYS A 41 28.80 -4.88 8.17
C LYS A 41 29.89 -5.95 8.18
N GLN A 42 30.98 -5.70 8.90
CA GLN A 42 32.08 -6.65 9.03
C GLN A 42 31.65 -7.92 9.78
N ALA A 43 30.91 -7.78 10.88
CA ALA A 43 30.42 -8.91 11.65
C ALA A 43 29.48 -9.81 10.82
N ILE A 44 28.54 -9.23 10.06
CA ILE A 44 27.66 -9.98 9.13
C ILE A 44 28.47 -10.65 8.03
N SER A 45 29.45 -9.94 7.44
CA SER A 45 30.29 -10.50 6.38
C SER A 45 31.14 -11.68 6.85
N ASN A 46 31.53 -11.70 8.12
CA ASN A 46 32.35 -12.75 8.72
C ASN A 46 31.54 -13.89 9.35
N ALA A 47 30.21 -13.76 9.42
CA ALA A 47 29.36 -14.79 10.01
C ALA A 47 29.49 -16.13 9.27
N GLU A 48 29.55 -17.22 10.05
CA GLU A 48 29.78 -18.58 9.55
C GLU A 48 28.58 -19.51 9.75
N GLN A 49 27.79 -19.32 10.80
CA GLN A 49 26.74 -20.27 11.23
C GLN A 49 25.35 -19.64 11.24
N SER A 50 25.18 -18.52 11.96
CA SER A 50 23.85 -17.90 12.10
C SER A 50 23.88 -16.40 12.32
N ILE A 51 22.81 -15.74 11.90
CA ILE A 51 22.53 -14.33 12.17
C ILE A 51 21.06 -14.22 12.57
N ASN A 52 20.80 -13.73 13.77
CA ASN A 52 19.46 -13.50 14.30
C ASN A 52 19.30 -12.01 14.61
N ILE A 53 18.25 -11.40 14.08
CA ILE A 53 18.03 -9.95 14.21
C ILE A 53 16.64 -9.70 14.78
N ALA A 54 16.56 -8.89 15.84
CA ALA A 54 15.32 -8.25 16.26
C ALA A 54 15.47 -6.74 16.04
N MET A 55 14.70 -6.19 15.10
CA MET A 55 14.88 -4.82 14.63
C MET A 55 13.56 -4.06 14.59
N PHE A 56 13.47 -2.99 15.38
CA PHE A 56 12.33 -2.10 15.40
C PHE A 56 12.09 -1.43 14.05
N LEU A 57 13.15 -0.90 13.41
CA LEU A 57 13.03 -0.25 12.11
C LEU A 57 14.17 -0.64 11.19
N MET A 58 13.80 -1.21 10.03
CA MET A 58 14.71 -1.57 8.94
C MET A 58 14.24 -0.93 7.62
N GLU A 59 14.48 0.37 7.48
CA GLU A 59 13.95 1.19 6.39
C GLU A 59 15.01 1.44 5.31
N ILE A 60 14.83 0.83 4.14
CA ILE A 60 15.63 1.10 2.95
C ILE A 60 15.13 2.41 2.30
N PRO A 61 15.92 3.50 2.30
CA PRO A 61 15.51 4.79 1.73
C PRO A 61 15.31 4.70 0.21
N GLU A 62 14.23 5.28 -0.28
CA GLU A 62 13.70 5.05 -1.64
C GLU A 62 14.56 5.63 -2.77
N ARG A 63 15.28 6.73 -2.50
CA ARG A 63 16.00 7.50 -3.52
C ARG A 63 17.52 7.40 -3.43
N LYS A 64 18.04 6.58 -2.50
CA LYS A 64 19.48 6.46 -2.24
C LYS A 64 19.97 5.07 -2.57
N VAL A 65 20.28 4.84 -3.85
CA VAL A 65 20.95 3.64 -4.34
C VAL A 65 22.25 3.44 -3.55
N GLY A 66 22.44 2.25 -2.99
CA GLY A 66 23.62 1.92 -2.19
C GLY A 66 23.64 2.55 -0.78
N SER A 67 22.50 2.95 -0.23
CA SER A 67 22.41 3.40 1.17
C SER A 67 23.03 2.42 2.16
N LYS A 68 23.46 2.89 3.34
CA LYS A 68 24.03 2.03 4.38
C LYS A 68 23.06 0.90 4.77
N VAL A 69 21.76 1.18 4.88
CA VAL A 69 20.74 0.15 5.14
C VAL A 69 20.70 -0.89 4.02
N GLN A 70 20.66 -0.45 2.75
CA GLN A 70 20.69 -1.36 1.60
C GLN A 70 21.94 -2.24 1.61
N GLN A 71 23.10 -1.68 1.97
CA GLN A 71 24.34 -2.45 2.08
C GLN A 71 24.25 -3.52 3.18
N LEU A 72 23.71 -3.20 4.35
CA LEU A 72 23.53 -4.19 5.43
C LEU A 72 22.56 -5.30 5.00
N VAL A 73 21.43 -4.95 4.37
CA VAL A 73 20.48 -5.94 3.82
C VAL A 73 21.14 -6.83 2.76
N SER A 74 21.93 -6.25 1.85
CA SER A 74 22.69 -7.02 0.87
C SER A 74 23.74 -7.93 1.50
N GLU A 75 24.38 -7.54 2.60
CA GLU A 75 25.30 -8.44 3.32
C GLU A 75 24.57 -9.60 4.02
N LEU A 76 23.34 -9.39 4.51
CA LEU A 76 22.51 -10.49 5.03
C LEU A 76 22.15 -11.49 3.93
N ILE A 77 21.77 -11.01 2.75
CA ILE A 77 21.49 -11.85 1.58
C ILE A 77 22.73 -12.66 1.20
N LYS A 78 23.89 -12.01 1.09
CA LYS A 78 25.15 -12.71 0.82
C LYS A 78 25.51 -13.73 1.89
N ALA A 79 25.24 -13.46 3.17
CA ALA A 79 25.46 -14.42 4.24
C ALA A 79 24.55 -15.65 4.07
N HIS A 80 23.28 -15.43 3.78
CA HIS A 80 22.33 -16.50 3.49
C HIS A 80 22.75 -17.34 2.28
N GLU A 81 23.21 -16.71 1.20
CA GLU A 81 23.74 -17.39 0.00
C GLU A 81 24.99 -18.24 0.29
N ARG A 82 25.79 -17.87 1.31
CA ARG A 82 26.92 -18.69 1.80
C ARG A 82 26.47 -19.88 2.66
N GLY A 83 25.18 -20.01 2.96
CA GLY A 83 24.62 -21.06 3.82
C GLY A 83 24.48 -20.69 5.30
N VAL A 84 24.74 -19.42 5.66
CA VAL A 84 24.50 -18.93 7.03
C VAL A 84 23.00 -18.89 7.31
N LYS A 85 22.55 -19.42 8.45
CA LYS A 85 21.14 -19.32 8.84
C LYS A 85 20.81 -17.88 9.23
N VAL A 86 19.98 -17.20 8.44
CA VAL A 86 19.55 -15.82 8.74
C VAL A 86 18.08 -15.81 9.15
N GLU A 87 17.79 -15.17 10.28
CA GLU A 87 16.44 -14.99 10.82
C GLU A 87 16.25 -13.54 11.28
N VAL A 88 15.16 -12.90 10.87
CA VAL A 88 14.89 -11.48 11.14
C VAL A 88 13.47 -11.29 11.65
N ILE A 89 13.32 -10.66 12.80
CA ILE A 89 12.05 -10.26 13.40
C ILE A 89 11.95 -8.73 13.34
N LEU A 90 10.89 -8.22 12.75
CA LEU A 90 10.61 -6.80 12.53
C LEU A 90 9.40 -6.37 13.34
N ASP A 91 9.42 -5.15 13.86
CA ASP A 91 8.22 -4.51 14.41
C ASP A 91 7.30 -4.05 13.25
N GLN A 92 5.97 -4.19 13.43
CA GLN A 92 5.01 -3.74 12.41
C GLN A 92 4.96 -2.21 12.23
N ASN A 93 5.40 -1.45 13.24
CA ASN A 93 5.44 0.00 13.27
C ASN A 93 4.07 0.68 13.05
N VAL A 94 2.99 0.07 13.58
CA VAL A 94 1.61 0.58 13.48
C VAL A 94 1.28 1.47 14.68
N ASP A 95 0.58 2.59 14.47
CA ASP A 95 0.11 3.47 15.55
C ASP A 95 -1.19 2.93 16.17
N PHE A 96 -1.07 2.13 17.23
CA PHE A 96 -2.19 1.45 17.90
C PHE A 96 -3.13 2.40 18.67
N VAL A 97 -2.71 3.63 18.96
CA VAL A 97 -3.55 4.60 19.69
C VAL A 97 -4.63 5.16 18.76
N ASN A 98 -4.32 5.30 17.47
CA ASN A 98 -5.19 5.97 16.50
C ASN A 98 -5.67 5.08 15.34
N GLN A 99 -5.14 3.86 15.17
CA GLN A 99 -5.45 2.99 14.01
C GLN A 99 -5.83 1.58 14.49
N ARG A 100 -7.11 1.22 14.34
CA ARG A 100 -7.70 -0.02 14.89
C ARG A 100 -8.25 -0.97 13.81
N HIS A 101 -8.00 -0.73 12.52
CA HIS A 101 -8.55 -1.55 11.43
C HIS A 101 -7.48 -2.26 10.62
N GLU A 102 -7.70 -3.54 10.31
CA GLU A 102 -6.87 -4.43 9.46
C GLU A 102 -6.51 -3.84 8.07
N SER A 103 -7.25 -2.83 7.59
CA SER A 103 -6.96 -2.12 6.33
C SER A 103 -5.86 -1.07 6.41
N ASP A 104 -5.45 -0.63 7.61
CA ASP A 104 -4.37 0.35 7.83
C ASP A 104 -2.95 -0.20 7.61
N TRP A 105 -2.82 -1.51 7.41
CA TRP A 105 -1.59 -2.29 7.55
C TRP A 105 -0.83 -2.40 6.24
N LEU A 106 -1.56 -2.50 5.12
CA LEU A 106 -0.98 -2.45 3.79
C LEU A 106 -0.47 -1.03 3.48
N GLY A 107 0.83 -0.85 3.67
CA GLY A 107 1.55 0.35 3.22
C GLY A 107 1.78 1.42 4.29
N LYS A 108 1.87 1.05 5.57
CA LYS A 108 2.46 1.90 6.62
C LYS A 108 3.69 1.27 7.29
N VAL A 109 3.94 -0.02 7.04
CA VAL A 109 5.09 -0.75 7.61
C VAL A 109 6.38 -0.25 6.97
N ARG A 110 7.14 0.56 7.73
CA ARG A 110 8.35 1.23 7.24
C ARG A 110 9.45 0.26 6.83
N SER A 111 9.44 -0.94 7.40
CA SER A 111 10.41 -2.01 7.12
C SER A 111 10.05 -2.87 5.91
N PHE A 112 8.94 -2.61 5.20
CA PHE A 112 8.40 -3.49 4.15
C PHE A 112 9.38 -3.78 3.00
N ARG A 113 10.21 -2.81 2.58
CA ARG A 113 11.19 -3.05 1.51
C ARG A 113 12.28 -4.03 1.92
N ALA A 114 12.80 -3.88 3.14
CA ALA A 114 13.79 -4.82 3.65
C ALA A 114 13.17 -6.21 3.84
N TYR A 115 11.96 -6.27 4.41
CA TYR A 115 11.18 -7.50 4.51
C TYR A 115 11.07 -8.21 3.16
N LYS A 116 10.62 -7.51 2.11
CA LYS A 116 10.43 -8.07 0.78
C LYS A 116 11.75 -8.59 0.18
N GLN A 117 12.82 -7.79 0.19
CA GLN A 117 14.11 -8.19 -0.38
C GLN A 117 14.68 -9.43 0.33
N LEU A 118 14.59 -9.47 1.65
CA LEU A 118 15.08 -10.60 2.44
C LEU A 118 14.22 -11.86 2.20
N LYS A 119 12.89 -11.75 2.20
CA LYS A 119 11.97 -12.86 1.88
C LYS A 119 12.19 -13.42 0.48
N GLU A 120 12.33 -12.56 -0.53
CA GLU A 120 12.59 -12.98 -1.91
C GLU A 120 13.93 -13.71 -2.06
N ALA A 121 14.90 -13.41 -1.20
CA ALA A 121 16.16 -14.14 -1.09
C ALA A 121 16.07 -15.47 -0.32
N GLY A 122 14.89 -15.86 0.18
CA GLY A 122 14.67 -17.09 0.92
C GLY A 122 14.95 -17.01 2.43
N ILE A 123 15.19 -15.81 2.96
CA ILE A 123 15.48 -15.59 4.39
C ILE A 123 14.18 -15.68 5.22
N ALA A 124 14.27 -16.28 6.40
CA ALA A 124 13.19 -16.29 7.38
C ALA A 124 13.03 -14.87 7.97
N VAL A 125 11.96 -14.18 7.57
CA VAL A 125 11.63 -12.84 8.09
C VAL A 125 10.22 -12.86 8.65
N HIS A 126 10.03 -12.29 9.83
CA HIS A 126 8.76 -12.27 10.52
C HIS A 126 8.46 -10.85 10.98
N TYR A 127 7.17 -10.55 11.08
CA TYR A 127 6.69 -9.42 11.86
C TYR A 127 6.28 -9.91 13.24
N ASP A 128 6.42 -9.06 14.25
CA ASP A 128 5.81 -9.32 15.56
C ASP A 128 4.28 -9.23 15.49
N GLU A 129 3.58 -9.77 16.49
CA GLU A 129 2.13 -9.60 16.61
C GLU A 129 1.73 -8.15 16.85
N ILE A 130 0.55 -7.77 16.37
CA ILE A 130 -0.03 -6.42 16.52
C ILE A 130 -0.06 -5.90 17.98
N SER A 131 -0.29 -6.78 18.96
CA SER A 131 -0.34 -6.39 20.37
C SER A 131 1.05 -6.26 21.01
N THR A 132 2.10 -6.56 20.26
CA THR A 132 3.49 -6.57 20.71
C THR A 132 4.23 -5.39 20.10
N TYR A 133 5.15 -4.81 20.87
CA TYR A 133 5.99 -3.69 20.43
C TYR A 133 7.46 -4.07 20.53
N THR A 134 8.01 -4.62 19.46
CA THR A 134 9.41 -5.07 19.39
C THR A 134 10.33 -3.87 19.15
N HIS A 135 10.54 -3.05 20.18
CA HIS A 135 11.44 -1.88 20.10
C HIS A 135 12.95 -2.24 20.17
N ALA A 136 13.32 -3.50 19.93
CA ALA A 136 14.69 -3.98 19.96
C ALA A 136 15.50 -3.44 18.77
N LYS A 137 16.81 -3.25 18.95
CA LYS A 137 17.80 -3.08 17.86
C LYS A 137 18.99 -3.96 18.17
N ALA A 138 18.77 -5.26 18.04
CA ALA A 138 19.71 -6.27 18.51
C ALA A 138 20.01 -7.29 17.41
N ILE A 139 21.27 -7.69 17.33
CA ILE A 139 21.80 -8.63 16.35
C ILE A 139 22.62 -9.65 17.13
N VAL A 140 22.37 -10.94 16.91
CA VAL A 140 23.17 -12.04 17.46
C VAL A 140 23.77 -12.81 16.29
N ILE A 141 25.09 -12.96 16.29
CA ILE A 141 25.86 -13.63 15.23
C ILE A 141 26.61 -14.81 15.84
N ASP A 142 26.49 -15.97 15.18
CA ASP A 142 27.17 -17.23 15.51
C ASP A 142 27.06 -17.63 16.99
N GLU A 143 25.91 -17.35 17.60
CA GLU A 143 25.60 -17.60 19.02
C GLU A 143 26.67 -17.06 19.99
N LYS A 144 27.40 -16.02 19.58
CA LYS A 144 28.59 -15.53 20.29
C LYS A 144 28.73 -14.01 20.31
N ILE A 145 28.49 -13.36 19.18
CA ILE A 145 28.60 -11.90 19.07
C ILE A 145 27.21 -11.31 19.21
N VAL A 146 27.03 -10.37 20.13
CA VAL A 146 25.82 -9.57 20.28
C VAL A 146 26.14 -8.13 19.94
N ILE A 147 25.38 -7.52 19.05
CA ILE A 147 25.42 -6.08 18.80
C ILE A 147 24.08 -5.53 19.27
N LEU A 148 24.10 -4.59 20.21
CA LEU A 148 22.91 -4.01 20.80
C LEU A 148 23.08 -2.52 21.07
N GLY A 149 21.99 -1.77 20.96
CA GLY A 149 22.01 -0.35 21.26
C GLY A 149 20.75 0.36 20.79
N SER A 150 20.90 1.65 20.47
CA SER A 150 19.81 2.51 20.04
C SER A 150 19.65 2.61 18.52
N THR A 151 20.64 2.16 17.74
CA THR A 151 20.66 2.37 16.29
C THR A 151 19.61 1.52 15.55
N ASN A 152 18.57 2.18 15.05
CA ASN A 152 17.70 1.59 14.03
C ASN A 152 18.43 1.51 12.68
N TRP A 153 18.01 0.58 11.82
CA TRP A 153 18.46 0.53 10.43
C TRP A 153 17.64 1.51 9.58
N THR A 154 17.87 2.80 9.78
CA THR A 154 17.29 3.88 8.96
C THR A 154 18.39 4.80 8.47
N GLN A 155 18.13 5.57 7.41
CA GLN A 155 19.10 6.56 6.93
C GLN A 155 19.46 7.58 8.03
N THR A 156 18.47 8.04 8.79
CA THR A 156 18.68 9.02 9.85
C THR A 156 19.55 8.45 10.96
N SER A 157 19.24 7.26 11.50
CA SER A 157 20.04 6.66 12.57
C SER A 157 21.48 6.36 12.14
N LEU A 158 21.69 5.84 10.92
CA LEU A 158 23.03 5.46 10.45
C LEU A 158 23.90 6.64 9.96
N GLU A 159 23.34 7.83 9.77
CA GLU A 159 24.05 8.98 9.16
C GLU A 159 23.97 10.29 9.95
N ARG A 160 22.93 10.49 10.78
CA ARG A 160 22.61 11.81 11.35
C ARG A 160 22.36 11.78 12.86
N SER A 161 21.79 10.71 13.40
CA SER A 161 21.53 10.60 14.82
C SER A 161 22.82 10.37 15.62
N ILE A 162 22.80 10.81 16.88
CA ILE A 162 23.78 10.41 17.88
C ILE A 162 23.20 9.18 18.57
N GLU A 163 23.73 8.00 18.22
CA GLU A 163 23.28 6.70 18.72
C GLU A 163 24.37 6.06 19.59
N THR A 164 23.97 5.21 20.54
CA THR A 164 24.88 4.47 21.43
C THR A 164 24.69 2.98 21.23
N ASP A 165 25.79 2.26 21.00
CA ASP A 165 25.77 0.84 20.69
C ASP A 165 27.04 0.14 21.19
N VAL A 166 26.89 -1.13 21.58
CA VAL A 166 27.99 -1.99 22.00
C VAL A 166 28.00 -3.29 21.20
N LEU A 167 29.21 -3.77 20.91
CA LEU A 167 29.46 -5.12 20.44
C LEU A 167 30.01 -5.92 21.62
N ILE A 168 29.34 -7.02 21.94
CA ILE A 168 29.62 -7.89 23.08
C ILE A 168 30.00 -9.26 22.54
N ASN A 169 31.17 -9.76 22.90
CA ASN A 169 31.61 -11.11 22.59
C ASN A 169 31.43 -11.99 23.84
N SER A 170 30.33 -12.71 23.90
CA SER A 170 29.96 -13.63 24.98
C SER A 170 28.87 -14.60 24.49
N GLU A 171 29.16 -15.90 24.57
CA GLU A 171 28.21 -16.95 24.22
C GLU A 171 27.02 -16.99 25.18
N GLU A 172 27.24 -16.68 26.45
CA GLU A 172 26.18 -16.64 27.47
C GLU A 172 25.21 -15.48 27.22
N ALA A 173 25.74 -14.29 26.91
CA ALA A 173 24.91 -13.15 26.54
C ALA A 173 24.14 -13.45 25.24
N ALA A 174 24.79 -14.00 24.22
CA ALA A 174 24.16 -14.38 22.97
C ALA A 174 23.01 -15.37 23.17
N LYS A 175 23.22 -16.44 23.96
CA LYS A 175 22.16 -17.40 24.31
C LYS A 175 20.99 -16.73 25.01
N SER A 176 21.25 -15.84 25.97
CA SER A 176 20.19 -15.11 26.68
C SER A 176 19.35 -14.23 25.73
N TYR A 177 19.99 -13.53 24.78
CA TYR A 177 19.26 -12.74 23.78
C TYR A 177 18.50 -13.61 22.78
N LEU A 178 19.05 -14.76 22.37
CA LEU A 178 18.34 -15.70 21.49
C LEU A 178 17.11 -16.30 22.18
N GLU A 179 17.19 -16.61 23.47
CA GLU A 179 16.03 -17.02 24.27
C GLU A 179 14.99 -15.90 24.36
N TYR A 180 15.43 -14.65 24.53
CA TYR A 180 14.54 -13.49 24.52
C TYR A 180 13.85 -13.30 23.16
N PHE A 181 14.57 -13.47 22.05
CA PHE A 181 13.98 -13.37 20.71
C PHE A 181 12.90 -14.42 20.47
N LYS A 182 13.09 -15.65 20.96
CA LYS A 182 12.08 -16.72 20.87
C LYS A 182 10.78 -16.40 21.62
N ALA A 183 10.81 -15.48 22.60
CA ALA A 183 9.63 -15.06 23.33
C ALA A 183 8.79 -14.01 22.58
N ILE A 184 9.32 -13.44 21.48
CA ILE A 184 8.58 -12.50 20.63
C ILE A 184 7.52 -13.29 19.86
N GLN A 185 6.25 -12.94 20.06
CA GLN A 185 5.14 -13.52 19.31
C GLN A 185 5.18 -12.98 17.88
N ILE A 186 5.08 -13.87 16.89
CA ILE A 186 5.15 -13.53 15.46
C ILE A 186 3.76 -13.58 14.81
N ASP A 187 3.51 -12.67 13.87
CA ASP A 187 2.28 -12.62 13.08
C ASP A 187 2.44 -13.39 11.77
N ASP A 188 1.96 -14.64 11.76
CA ASP A 188 1.94 -15.48 10.55
C ASP A 188 0.83 -15.08 9.55
N SER A 189 -0.08 -14.19 9.93
CA SER A 189 -1.20 -13.76 9.09
C SER A 189 -0.82 -12.63 8.12
N ILE A 190 0.28 -11.91 8.40
CA ILE A 190 0.76 -10.79 7.58
C ILE A 190 0.99 -11.18 6.11
N GLU A 191 1.37 -12.44 5.86
CA GLU A 191 1.60 -12.96 4.52
C GLU A 191 0.32 -12.94 3.68
N LYS A 192 -0.86 -13.16 4.27
CA LYS A 192 -2.17 -13.09 3.58
C LYS A 192 -2.48 -11.67 3.09
N TYR A 193 -2.03 -10.67 3.83
CA TYR A 193 -2.17 -9.26 3.46
C TYR A 193 -1.21 -8.89 2.31
N ILE A 194 -0.04 -9.54 2.24
CA ILE A 194 0.96 -9.33 1.18
C ILE A 194 0.58 -10.13 -0.08
N GLU A 195 -0.04 -11.30 0.06
CA GLU A 195 -0.55 -12.15 -1.02
C GLU A 195 -1.64 -11.45 -1.85
N PHE A 196 -2.46 -10.60 -1.22
CA PHE A 196 -3.44 -9.74 -1.88
C PHE A 196 -2.84 -8.79 -2.93
N ALA A 197 -1.54 -8.48 -2.85
CA ALA A 197 -0.85 -7.67 -3.85
C ALA A 197 -0.41 -8.48 -5.10
N LYS A 198 -0.43 -9.82 -5.03
CA LYS A 198 -0.09 -10.72 -6.15
C LYS A 198 -1.32 -11.28 -6.86
N GLU A 199 -2.49 -11.31 -6.21
CA GLU A 199 -3.71 -11.84 -6.78
C GLU A 199 -4.51 -10.77 -7.54
N GLY A 200 -4.63 -10.93 -8.86
CA GLY A 200 -5.42 -10.03 -9.69
C GLY A 200 -5.44 -10.45 -11.15
N ILE A 201 -6.16 -9.66 -11.95
CA ILE A 201 -6.21 -9.84 -13.39
C ILE A 201 -4.97 -9.15 -13.99
N ALA A 202 -4.06 -9.95 -14.56
CA ALA A 202 -2.85 -9.46 -15.19
C ALA A 202 -3.15 -8.66 -16.46
N ILE A 203 -2.49 -7.52 -16.61
CA ILE A 203 -2.59 -6.62 -17.77
C ILE A 203 -1.18 -6.30 -18.25
N ASN A 204 -0.92 -6.43 -19.55
CA ASN A 204 0.34 -6.00 -20.14
C ASN A 204 0.51 -4.48 -20.00
N LEU A 205 1.68 -4.03 -19.54
CA LEU A 205 2.03 -2.62 -19.39
C LEU A 205 1.80 -1.83 -20.71
N GLN A 206 2.03 -2.48 -21.86
CA GLN A 206 1.84 -1.89 -23.19
C GLN A 206 0.41 -1.44 -23.45
N PHE A 207 -0.59 -2.09 -22.86
CA PHE A 207 -1.99 -1.65 -22.98
C PHE A 207 -2.16 -0.19 -22.56
N MET A 208 -1.47 0.23 -21.50
CA MET A 208 -1.51 1.59 -20.97
C MET A 208 -0.52 2.55 -21.65
N GLN A 209 0.61 2.04 -22.14
CA GLN A 209 1.71 2.88 -22.64
C GLN A 209 1.67 3.12 -24.16
N VAL A 210 1.12 2.19 -24.95
CA VAL A 210 1.06 2.32 -26.40
C VAL A 210 -0.08 3.27 -26.79
N SER A 211 0.26 4.38 -27.45
CA SER A 211 -0.70 5.44 -27.80
C SER A 211 -1.96 4.95 -28.52
N LYS A 212 -1.88 3.87 -29.31
CA LYS A 212 -3.02 3.32 -30.08
C LYS A 212 -3.99 2.45 -29.25
N LEU A 213 -3.67 2.13 -28.00
CA LEU A 213 -4.44 1.23 -27.13
C LEU A 213 -5.29 2.01 -26.11
N ALA A 214 -5.10 1.80 -24.80
CA ALA A 214 -5.86 2.50 -23.76
C ALA A 214 -5.79 4.04 -23.88
N PRO A 215 -4.63 4.67 -24.20
CA PRO A 215 -4.58 6.11 -24.42
C PRO A 215 -5.49 6.59 -25.55
N GLU A 216 -5.58 5.85 -26.66
CA GLU A 216 -6.50 6.17 -27.77
C GLU A 216 -7.95 5.99 -27.34
N MET A 217 -8.26 4.91 -26.60
CA MET A 217 -9.60 4.69 -26.04
C MET A 217 -10.01 5.85 -25.12
N MET A 218 -9.10 6.33 -24.27
CA MET A 218 -9.35 7.51 -23.45
C MET A 218 -9.60 8.75 -24.32
N LYS A 219 -8.71 9.08 -25.25
CA LYS A 219 -8.88 10.29 -26.11
C LYS A 219 -10.16 10.27 -26.94
N GLN A 220 -10.62 9.10 -27.38
CA GLN A 220 -11.86 8.95 -28.15
C GLN A 220 -13.10 8.75 -27.27
N HIS A 221 -12.97 8.78 -25.94
CA HIS A 221 -14.06 8.43 -25.01
C HIS A 221 -14.67 7.04 -25.28
N ASP A 222 -13.85 6.08 -25.71
CA ASP A 222 -14.25 4.72 -26.09
C ASP A 222 -14.30 3.77 -24.88
N GLU A 223 -15.08 4.17 -23.87
CA GLU A 223 -15.19 3.48 -22.59
C GLU A 223 -15.70 2.04 -22.74
N ARG A 224 -16.59 1.78 -23.69
CA ARG A 224 -17.13 0.45 -23.94
C ARG A 224 -16.05 -0.55 -24.37
N SER A 225 -15.13 -0.14 -25.26
CA SER A 225 -14.02 -1.00 -25.66
C SER A 225 -13.05 -1.25 -24.52
N PHE A 226 -12.75 -0.20 -23.74
CA PHE A 226 -11.89 -0.29 -22.57
C PHE A 226 -12.44 -1.30 -21.55
N ASP A 227 -13.70 -1.14 -21.13
CA ASP A 227 -14.33 -2.04 -20.16
C ASP A 227 -14.50 -3.47 -20.70
N THR A 228 -14.84 -3.61 -21.99
CA THR A 228 -14.96 -4.93 -22.64
C THR A 228 -13.63 -5.66 -22.65
N TYR A 229 -12.53 -4.96 -22.91
CA TYR A 229 -11.21 -5.59 -22.88
C TYR A 229 -10.83 -6.06 -21.47
N LEU A 230 -11.05 -5.23 -20.44
CA LEU A 230 -10.82 -5.63 -19.04
C LEU A 230 -11.69 -6.82 -18.63
N PHE A 231 -12.93 -6.87 -19.08
CA PHE A 231 -13.82 -8.01 -18.86
C PHE A 231 -13.24 -9.30 -19.48
N LEU A 232 -12.79 -9.24 -20.74
CA LEU A 232 -12.22 -10.40 -21.42
C LEU A 232 -10.94 -10.90 -20.72
N LEU A 233 -10.11 -9.99 -20.21
CA LEU A 233 -8.94 -10.36 -19.39
C LEU A 233 -9.34 -11.08 -18.10
N LYS A 234 -10.40 -10.61 -17.41
CA LYS A 234 -10.95 -11.28 -16.23
C LYS A 234 -11.45 -12.69 -16.55
N GLU A 235 -12.23 -12.82 -17.61
CA GLU A 235 -12.77 -14.13 -18.00
C GLU A 235 -11.64 -15.09 -18.38
N ALA A 236 -10.66 -14.65 -19.16
CA ALA A 236 -9.49 -15.46 -19.49
C ALA A 236 -8.72 -15.95 -18.26
N SER A 237 -8.51 -15.09 -17.26
CA SER A 237 -7.86 -15.50 -16.01
C SER A 237 -8.65 -16.61 -15.29
N SER A 238 -9.97 -16.50 -15.27
CA SER A 238 -10.86 -17.51 -14.69
C SER A 238 -10.80 -18.84 -15.46
N TYR A 239 -10.77 -18.79 -16.80
CA TYR A 239 -10.59 -19.97 -17.66
C TYR A 239 -9.21 -20.62 -17.50
N ALA A 240 -8.13 -19.83 -17.39
CA ALA A 240 -6.77 -20.33 -17.23
C ALA A 240 -6.57 -21.05 -15.89
N LYS A 241 -7.24 -20.61 -14.81
CA LYS A 241 -7.27 -21.33 -13.53
C LYS A 241 -7.94 -22.72 -13.65
N ALA A 242 -8.81 -22.92 -14.64
CA ALA A 242 -9.60 -24.14 -14.82
C ALA A 242 -9.06 -25.11 -15.91
N SER A 243 -8.05 -24.72 -16.69
CA SER A 243 -7.54 -25.48 -17.85
C SER A 243 -6.06 -25.85 -17.71
N GLU A 244 -5.70 -27.12 -17.95
CA GLU A 244 -4.31 -27.61 -17.93
C GLU A 244 -3.49 -27.17 -19.15
N ASP A 245 -4.12 -26.84 -20.27
CA ASP A 245 -3.44 -26.45 -21.52
C ASP A 245 -3.35 -24.92 -21.66
N ARG A 246 -2.11 -24.39 -21.62
CA ARG A 246 -1.80 -22.96 -21.47
C ARG A 246 -1.47 -22.23 -22.77
N HIS A 247 -1.60 -22.86 -23.94
CA HIS A 247 -1.01 -22.32 -25.17
C HIS A 247 -1.89 -21.34 -25.95
N GLU A 248 -3.21 -21.30 -25.70
CA GLU A 248 -4.12 -20.29 -26.27
C GLU A 248 -5.43 -20.20 -25.45
N VAL A 249 -5.64 -19.11 -24.69
CA VAL A 249 -6.87 -18.94 -23.90
C VAL A 249 -8.00 -18.48 -24.82
N LYS A 250 -8.85 -19.43 -25.24
CA LYS A 250 -10.09 -19.15 -25.98
C LYS A 250 -11.27 -19.09 -25.01
N ILE A 251 -11.90 -17.94 -24.93
CA ILE A 251 -13.06 -17.67 -24.08
C ILE A 251 -14.32 -17.93 -24.90
N THR A 252 -15.28 -18.66 -24.34
CA THR A 252 -16.66 -18.68 -24.85
C THR A 252 -17.42 -17.56 -24.14
N LEU A 253 -17.81 -16.53 -24.89
CA LEU A 253 -18.37 -15.30 -24.36
C LEU A 253 -19.89 -15.38 -24.22
N ASP A 254 -20.37 -15.44 -22.98
CA ASP A 254 -21.78 -15.25 -22.65
C ASP A 254 -22.16 -13.76 -22.79
N TYR A 255 -23.02 -13.47 -23.77
CA TYR A 255 -23.48 -12.11 -24.06
C TYR A 255 -24.30 -11.48 -22.93
N ASP A 256 -24.98 -12.27 -22.11
CA ASP A 256 -25.85 -11.77 -21.03
C ASP A 256 -25.00 -11.37 -19.81
N VAL A 257 -23.94 -12.13 -19.55
CA VAL A 257 -22.95 -11.83 -18.50
C VAL A 257 -22.23 -10.53 -18.81
N ILE A 258 -21.69 -10.38 -20.03
CA ILE A 258 -21.00 -9.14 -20.40
C ILE A 258 -21.98 -7.95 -20.50
N ALA A 259 -23.21 -8.14 -20.98
CA ALA A 259 -24.21 -7.08 -20.98
C ALA A 259 -24.49 -6.55 -19.56
N LYS A 260 -24.63 -7.46 -18.59
CA LYS A 260 -24.79 -7.11 -17.16
C LYS A 260 -23.57 -6.35 -16.63
N TYR A 261 -22.36 -6.82 -16.95
CA TYR A 261 -21.11 -6.16 -16.54
C TYR A 261 -20.98 -4.74 -17.09
N LEU A 262 -21.31 -4.55 -18.38
CA LEU A 262 -21.29 -3.26 -19.06
C LEU A 262 -22.47 -2.35 -18.70
N GLY A 263 -23.42 -2.81 -17.89
CA GLY A 263 -24.62 -2.06 -17.55
C GLY A 263 -25.53 -1.78 -18.75
N ILE A 264 -25.48 -2.62 -19.80
CA ILE A 264 -26.38 -2.51 -20.94
C ILE A 264 -27.77 -2.97 -20.47
N ASP A 265 -28.78 -2.15 -20.77
CA ASP A 265 -30.17 -2.52 -20.51
C ASP A 265 -30.48 -3.85 -21.20
N ARG A 266 -31.01 -4.81 -20.43
CA ARG A 266 -31.37 -6.15 -20.91
C ARG A 266 -32.86 -6.31 -21.17
N THR A 267 -33.66 -5.26 -20.91
CA THR A 267 -35.09 -5.23 -21.23
C THR A 267 -35.35 -4.94 -22.71
N MET A 268 -34.33 -4.45 -23.43
CA MET A 268 -34.32 -4.38 -24.89
C MET A 268 -34.22 -5.76 -25.55
N ASP A 269 -34.64 -5.83 -26.81
CA ASP A 269 -34.52 -7.01 -27.67
C ASP A 269 -33.13 -7.66 -27.58
N SER A 270 -33.08 -8.98 -27.41
CA SER A 270 -31.83 -9.71 -27.18
C SER A 270 -30.83 -9.57 -28.33
N LEU A 271 -31.32 -9.37 -29.54
CA LEU A 271 -30.46 -9.10 -30.70
C LEU A 271 -29.90 -7.67 -30.68
N ALA A 272 -30.52 -6.72 -30.00
CA ALA A 272 -30.08 -5.33 -29.93
C ALA A 272 -28.81 -5.18 -29.06
N TYR A 273 -28.79 -5.66 -27.80
CA TYR A 273 -27.58 -5.55 -26.98
C TYR A 273 -26.45 -6.43 -27.50
N ARG A 274 -26.76 -7.63 -28.03
CA ARG A 274 -25.76 -8.49 -28.70
C ARG A 274 -25.07 -7.77 -29.85
N ARG A 275 -25.83 -7.07 -30.71
CA ARG A 275 -25.25 -6.24 -31.80
C ARG A 275 -24.32 -5.14 -31.27
N GLN A 276 -24.67 -4.49 -30.16
CA GLN A 276 -23.80 -3.50 -29.54
C GLN A 276 -22.48 -4.11 -29.07
N ILE A 277 -22.52 -5.27 -28.41
CA ILE A 277 -21.33 -5.98 -27.93
C ILE A 277 -20.48 -6.45 -29.12
N ILE A 278 -21.09 -7.05 -30.15
CA ILE A 278 -20.39 -7.51 -31.37
C ILE A 278 -19.65 -6.35 -32.05
N LYS A 279 -20.25 -5.15 -32.10
CA LYS A 279 -19.58 -3.97 -32.67
C LYS A 279 -18.32 -3.60 -31.88
N VAL A 280 -18.35 -3.72 -30.56
CA VAL A 280 -17.19 -3.48 -29.70
C VAL A 280 -16.13 -4.56 -29.88
N LEU A 281 -16.51 -5.83 -29.94
CA LEU A 281 -15.59 -6.94 -30.19
C LEU A 281 -14.89 -6.81 -31.55
N ARG A 282 -15.61 -6.45 -32.61
CA ARG A 282 -15.00 -6.14 -33.92
C ARG A 282 -14.01 -5.00 -33.83
N LYS A 283 -14.33 -3.94 -33.08
CA LYS A 283 -13.42 -2.82 -32.87
C LYS A 283 -12.15 -3.26 -32.11
N LEU A 284 -12.27 -4.11 -31.10
CA LEU A 284 -11.14 -4.67 -30.37
C LEU A 284 -10.25 -5.57 -31.23
N ASP A 285 -10.81 -6.31 -32.18
CA ASP A 285 -10.05 -7.15 -33.13
C ASP A 285 -9.43 -6.32 -34.27
N GLU A 286 -10.24 -5.54 -34.97
CA GLU A 286 -9.85 -4.88 -36.23
C GLU A 286 -9.08 -3.56 -36.01
N LYS A 287 -9.44 -2.77 -35.00
CA LYS A 287 -8.83 -1.45 -34.75
C LYS A 287 -7.72 -1.52 -33.70
N TYR A 288 -7.97 -2.20 -32.59
CA TYR A 288 -7.05 -2.25 -31.47
C TYR A 288 -6.13 -3.47 -31.50
N GLU A 289 -6.45 -4.49 -32.29
CA GLU A 289 -5.66 -5.71 -32.45
C GLU A 289 -5.33 -6.40 -31.11
N LEU A 290 -6.26 -6.31 -30.14
CA LEU A 290 -6.09 -6.88 -28.80
C LEU A 290 -6.62 -8.30 -28.68
N ILE A 291 -7.54 -8.67 -29.58
CA ILE A 291 -8.23 -9.97 -29.58
C ILE A 291 -8.34 -10.51 -31.01
N LYS A 292 -8.64 -11.80 -31.13
CA LYS A 292 -9.23 -12.38 -32.34
C LYS A 292 -10.67 -12.76 -32.03
N PHE A 293 -11.60 -12.23 -32.82
CA PHE A 293 -13.03 -12.41 -32.62
C PHE A 293 -13.60 -13.35 -33.68
N GLU A 294 -14.08 -14.52 -33.26
CA GLU A 294 -14.71 -15.53 -34.12
C GLU A 294 -16.23 -15.55 -33.86
N PRO A 295 -17.04 -14.79 -34.62
CA PRO A 295 -18.48 -14.76 -34.42
C PRO A 295 -19.10 -16.11 -34.81
N GLN A 296 -20.05 -16.58 -34.00
CA GLN A 296 -20.84 -17.78 -34.30
C GLN A 296 -22.32 -17.40 -34.48
N TYR A 297 -22.96 -17.98 -35.50
CA TYR A 297 -24.38 -17.73 -35.73
C TYR A 297 -25.23 -18.38 -34.62
N ALA A 298 -26.06 -17.58 -33.96
CA ALA A 298 -26.97 -17.99 -32.89
C ALA A 298 -26.32 -18.71 -31.68
N LYS A 299 -25.01 -18.57 -31.49
CA LYS A 299 -24.24 -19.16 -30.38
C LYS A 299 -23.35 -18.12 -29.71
N ASP A 300 -22.79 -18.48 -28.57
CA ASP A 300 -21.78 -17.68 -27.88
C ASP A 300 -20.54 -17.54 -28.75
N ALA A 301 -19.95 -16.35 -28.75
CA ALA A 301 -18.78 -16.08 -29.56
C ALA A 301 -17.52 -16.66 -28.94
N LYS A 302 -16.56 -17.03 -29.79
CA LYS A 302 -15.22 -17.37 -29.34
C LYS A 302 -14.31 -16.15 -29.46
N VAL A 303 -13.59 -15.86 -28.38
CA VAL A 303 -12.64 -14.76 -28.32
C VAL A 303 -11.30 -15.30 -27.86
N ALA A 304 -10.25 -15.05 -28.64
CA ALA A 304 -8.87 -15.34 -28.24
C ALA A 304 -8.14 -14.03 -27.88
N LEU A 305 -7.47 -13.99 -26.73
CA LEU A 305 -6.66 -12.84 -26.32
C LEU A 305 -5.28 -12.90 -26.98
N LEU A 306 -4.92 -11.86 -27.73
CA LEU A 306 -3.62 -11.77 -28.40
C LEU A 306 -2.50 -11.35 -27.43
N ASP A 307 -2.87 -10.67 -26.35
CA ASP A 307 -1.95 -10.14 -25.32
C ASP A 307 -1.58 -11.17 -24.23
N SER A 308 -2.05 -12.41 -24.35
CA SER A 308 -1.90 -13.46 -23.31
C SER A 308 -0.47 -14.02 -23.15
N LYS A 309 0.50 -13.58 -23.97
CA LYS A 309 1.88 -14.10 -24.00
C LYS A 309 2.93 -13.13 -23.42
N ALA A 310 2.51 -12.05 -22.76
CA ALA A 310 3.44 -11.14 -22.11
C ALA A 310 4.24 -11.85 -21.00
N LYS A 311 5.55 -11.63 -20.94
CA LYS A 311 6.40 -12.14 -19.85
C LYS A 311 5.97 -11.53 -18.51
N ALA A 312 6.21 -12.25 -17.41
CA ALA A 312 5.80 -11.83 -16.06
C ALA A 312 6.38 -10.48 -15.60
N ASP A 313 7.53 -10.05 -16.15
CA ASP A 313 8.15 -8.75 -15.90
C ASP A 313 7.48 -7.59 -16.67
N LYS A 314 6.48 -7.87 -17.49
CA LYS A 314 5.78 -6.90 -18.35
C LYS A 314 4.29 -6.78 -18.07
N VAL A 315 3.86 -7.16 -16.88
CA VAL A 315 2.45 -7.07 -16.47
C VAL A 315 2.29 -6.36 -15.13
N PHE A 316 1.14 -5.73 -14.94
CA PHE A 316 0.64 -5.25 -13.65
C PHE A 316 -0.73 -5.86 -13.38
N CYS A 317 -1.20 -5.85 -12.14
CA CYS A 317 -2.44 -6.52 -11.75
C CYS A 317 -3.56 -5.53 -11.42
N VAL A 318 -4.77 -5.84 -11.87
CA VAL A 318 -6.01 -5.21 -11.39
C VAL A 318 -6.66 -6.13 -10.36
N PRO A 319 -6.94 -5.67 -9.13
CA PRO A 319 -7.57 -6.50 -8.10
C PRO A 319 -8.91 -7.07 -8.55
N GLU A 320 -9.23 -8.32 -8.20
CA GLU A 320 -10.53 -8.93 -8.52
C GLU A 320 -11.71 -8.10 -7.96
N ASP A 321 -11.49 -7.43 -6.82
CA ASP A 321 -12.43 -6.50 -6.19
C ASP A 321 -12.89 -5.35 -7.10
N TYR A 322 -12.06 -4.93 -8.08
CA TYR A 322 -12.46 -3.93 -9.07
C TYR A 322 -13.70 -4.39 -9.85
N PHE A 323 -13.69 -5.65 -10.25
CA PHE A 323 -14.77 -6.26 -11.01
C PHE A 323 -15.93 -6.66 -10.11
N LYS A 324 -15.62 -7.28 -8.96
CA LYS A 324 -16.60 -7.75 -7.97
C LYS A 324 -17.49 -6.61 -7.45
N PHE A 325 -16.90 -5.47 -7.13
CA PHE A 325 -17.63 -4.30 -6.62
C PHE A 325 -18.16 -3.39 -7.75
N GLY A 326 -17.94 -3.75 -9.01
CA GLY A 326 -18.46 -3.02 -10.16
C GLY A 326 -17.87 -1.62 -10.31
N TRP A 327 -16.60 -1.41 -9.94
CA TRP A 327 -15.92 -0.12 -10.06
C TRP A 327 -15.86 0.39 -11.50
N ASN A 328 -15.92 -0.52 -12.48
CA ASN A 328 -16.11 -0.18 -13.90
C ASN A 328 -17.40 0.60 -14.19
N ARG A 329 -18.42 0.57 -13.34
CA ARG A 329 -19.65 1.37 -13.54
C ARG A 329 -19.70 2.61 -12.65
N GLN A 330 -18.81 2.68 -11.66
CA GLN A 330 -18.77 3.75 -10.67
C GLN A 330 -17.80 4.86 -11.06
N LEU A 331 -16.69 4.51 -11.71
CA LEU A 331 -15.67 5.47 -12.12
C LEU A 331 -15.96 6.06 -13.49
N SER A 332 -15.65 7.34 -13.68
CA SER A 332 -15.57 7.92 -15.02
C SER A 332 -14.45 7.26 -15.84
N MET A 333 -14.52 7.35 -17.18
CA MET A 333 -13.45 6.87 -18.05
C MET A 333 -12.06 7.44 -17.69
N ARG A 334 -11.98 8.70 -17.27
CA ARG A 334 -10.73 9.34 -16.80
C ARG A 334 -10.23 8.65 -15.53
N ALA A 335 -11.10 8.44 -14.55
CA ALA A 335 -10.75 7.79 -13.29
C ALA A 335 -10.36 6.32 -13.49
N LYS A 336 -11.04 5.57 -14.37
CA LYS A 336 -10.64 4.20 -14.74
C LYS A 336 -9.22 4.16 -15.31
N PHE A 337 -8.94 5.06 -16.26
CA PHE A 337 -7.62 5.18 -16.86
C PHE A 337 -6.57 5.52 -15.80
N CYS A 338 -6.84 6.52 -14.95
CA CYS A 338 -5.95 6.90 -13.86
C CYS A 338 -5.79 5.81 -12.79
N TYR A 339 -6.80 4.97 -12.56
CA TYR A 339 -6.73 3.87 -11.59
C TYR A 339 -5.76 2.79 -12.09
N LEU A 340 -5.88 2.36 -13.35
CA LEU A 340 -4.93 1.45 -13.97
C LEU A 340 -3.53 2.05 -14.05
N MET A 341 -3.43 3.35 -14.34
CA MET A 341 -2.15 4.08 -14.30
C MET A 341 -1.52 4.03 -12.91
N ASN A 342 -2.30 4.26 -11.84
CA ASN A 342 -1.81 4.13 -10.47
C ASN A 342 -1.33 2.71 -10.18
N LEU A 343 -2.11 1.68 -10.55
CA LEU A 343 -1.72 0.27 -10.38
C LEU A 343 -0.41 -0.06 -11.09
N LEU A 344 -0.26 0.41 -12.33
CA LEU A 344 0.96 0.24 -13.10
C LEU A 344 2.14 0.92 -12.41
N GLU A 345 2.04 2.22 -12.14
CA GLU A 345 3.12 2.98 -11.51
C GLU A 345 3.49 2.42 -10.15
N ALA A 346 2.52 2.05 -9.32
CA ALA A 346 2.77 1.41 -8.04
C ALA A 346 3.51 0.08 -8.23
N SER A 347 3.12 -0.75 -9.21
CA SER A 347 3.73 -2.08 -9.44
C SER A 347 5.21 -2.01 -9.82
N ILE A 348 5.64 -0.93 -10.50
CA ILE A 348 7.03 -0.72 -10.93
C ILE A 348 7.77 0.30 -10.06
N SER A 349 7.12 0.83 -9.02
CA SER A 349 7.69 1.86 -8.17
C SER A 349 8.72 1.28 -7.21
N ASP A 350 9.91 1.84 -7.21
CA ASP A 350 10.93 1.57 -6.17
C ASP A 350 10.51 2.17 -4.82
N THR A 351 9.45 3.00 -4.80
CA THR A 351 8.99 3.75 -3.62
C THR A 351 7.73 3.16 -2.96
N GLN A 352 7.39 1.89 -3.22
CA GLN A 352 6.16 1.27 -2.67
C GLN A 352 5.99 1.49 -1.16
N PRO A 353 4.75 1.72 -0.67
CA PRO A 353 3.47 1.68 -1.42
C PRO A 353 3.16 2.96 -2.21
N TYR A 354 4.03 3.97 -2.12
CA TYR A 354 3.85 5.24 -2.80
C TYR A 354 4.56 5.25 -4.17
N TRP A 355 4.18 6.18 -5.02
CA TRP A 355 4.88 6.45 -6.27
C TRP A 355 4.76 7.93 -6.64
N SER A 356 5.69 8.45 -7.42
CA SER A 356 5.62 9.84 -7.92
C SER A 356 6.17 9.95 -9.33
N LYS A 357 5.45 10.73 -10.15
CA LYS A 357 5.95 11.26 -11.42
C LYS A 357 5.42 12.68 -11.62
N SER A 358 6.16 13.50 -12.34
CA SER A 358 5.64 14.80 -12.79
C SER A 358 4.47 14.61 -13.76
N VAL A 359 3.58 15.61 -13.83
CA VAL A 359 2.47 15.61 -14.79
C VAL A 359 3.00 15.41 -16.22
N LYS A 360 4.11 16.05 -16.58
CA LYS A 360 4.71 15.92 -17.91
C LYS A 360 5.17 14.49 -18.21
N GLU A 361 5.79 13.81 -17.26
CA GLU A 361 6.19 12.40 -17.40
C GLU A 361 4.97 11.49 -17.55
N LEU A 362 3.89 11.74 -16.80
CA LEU A 362 2.65 11.01 -16.96
C LEU A 362 2.01 11.25 -18.33
N GLN A 363 1.97 12.49 -18.81
CA GLN A 363 1.46 12.75 -20.15
C GLN A 363 2.26 11.98 -21.20
N GLN A 364 3.59 12.03 -21.16
CA GLN A 364 4.45 11.35 -22.12
C GLN A 364 4.38 9.83 -22.02
N GLY A 365 4.40 9.27 -20.82
CA GLY A 365 4.39 7.82 -20.57
C GLY A 365 3.07 7.13 -20.93
N TYR A 366 1.98 7.89 -20.99
CA TYR A 366 0.63 7.38 -21.25
C TYR A 366 0.04 7.94 -22.54
N GLY A 367 0.86 8.01 -23.60
CA GLY A 367 0.39 8.35 -24.94
C GLY A 367 -0.02 9.81 -25.15
N ASN A 368 0.60 10.76 -24.46
CA ASN A 368 0.30 12.20 -24.51
C ASN A 368 -1.17 12.51 -24.15
N ILE A 369 -1.67 11.94 -23.06
CA ILE A 369 -2.95 12.33 -22.46
C ILE A 369 -2.90 13.79 -21.96
N SER A 370 -4.06 14.43 -21.86
CA SER A 370 -4.15 15.81 -21.39
C SER A 370 -3.95 15.89 -19.87
N GLN A 371 -3.51 17.05 -19.39
CA GLN A 371 -3.46 17.36 -17.96
C GLN A 371 -4.84 17.23 -17.30
N ASP A 372 -5.91 17.60 -18.01
CA ASP A 372 -7.31 17.42 -17.58
C ASP A 372 -7.65 15.98 -17.20
N VAL A 373 -7.20 14.99 -18.00
CA VAL A 373 -7.41 13.57 -17.70
C VAL A 373 -6.76 13.20 -16.37
N ILE A 374 -5.53 13.66 -16.14
CA ILE A 374 -4.76 13.37 -14.93
C ILE A 374 -5.40 14.07 -13.72
N GLU A 375 -5.67 15.36 -13.79
CA GLU A 375 -6.17 16.14 -12.66
C GLU A 375 -7.56 15.67 -12.23
N ASN A 376 -8.50 15.54 -13.17
CA ASN A 376 -9.86 15.13 -12.85
C ASN A 376 -9.96 13.64 -12.54
N GLY A 377 -9.19 12.79 -13.24
CA GLY A 377 -9.12 11.37 -12.93
C GLY A 377 -8.55 11.11 -11.54
N MET A 378 -7.41 11.71 -11.19
CA MET A 378 -6.83 11.60 -9.85
C MET A 378 -7.73 12.24 -8.77
N GLY A 379 -8.37 13.37 -9.10
CA GLY A 379 -9.31 14.04 -8.19
C GLY A 379 -10.49 13.16 -7.83
N GLU A 380 -11.12 12.52 -8.81
CA GLU A 380 -12.22 11.56 -8.57
C GLU A 380 -11.74 10.37 -7.74
N LEU A 381 -10.57 9.78 -8.06
CA LEU A 381 -10.02 8.66 -7.29
C LEU A 381 -9.73 9.06 -5.84
N ARG A 382 -9.24 10.28 -5.61
CA ARG A 382 -8.98 10.82 -4.27
C ARG A 382 -10.28 11.02 -3.50
N GLY A 383 -11.28 11.66 -4.10
CA GLY A 383 -12.60 11.87 -3.48
C GLY A 383 -13.27 10.55 -3.11
N ARG A 384 -13.17 9.55 -3.99
CA ARG A 384 -13.66 8.19 -3.78
C ARG A 384 -12.77 7.35 -2.85
N LYS A 385 -11.70 7.89 -2.27
CA LYS A 385 -10.78 7.16 -1.37
C LYS A 385 -10.14 5.90 -2.00
N LEU A 386 -9.90 5.94 -3.31
CA LEU A 386 -9.18 4.88 -4.02
C LEU A 386 -7.68 5.15 -4.13
N ILE A 387 -7.30 6.41 -3.93
CA ILE A 387 -5.90 6.83 -3.78
C ILE A 387 -5.75 7.81 -2.62
N GLU A 388 -4.57 7.78 -2.02
CA GLU A 388 -4.08 8.80 -1.11
C GLU A 388 -3.04 9.67 -1.84
N VAL A 389 -3.08 10.97 -1.59
CA VAL A 389 -2.16 11.94 -2.19
C VAL A 389 -1.40 12.64 -1.08
N MET A 390 -0.09 12.43 -1.04
CA MET A 390 0.80 13.14 -0.13
C MET A 390 1.49 14.28 -0.87
N TYR A 391 1.56 15.43 -0.19
CA TYR A 391 2.23 16.61 -0.68
C TYR A 391 3.40 16.97 0.25
N ASP A 392 4.38 17.71 -0.27
CA ASP A 392 5.41 18.31 0.56
C ASP A 392 4.81 19.35 1.52
N ASP A 393 5.46 19.53 2.66
CA ASP A 393 5.09 20.59 3.60
C ASP A 393 5.22 21.96 2.92
N LEU A 394 4.22 22.82 3.14
CA LEU A 394 4.23 24.21 2.69
C LEU A 394 5.29 24.99 3.47
N THR A 395 6.53 24.86 3.04
CA THR A 395 7.68 25.66 3.50
C THR A 395 7.92 26.83 2.53
N ASP A 396 8.63 27.87 2.96
CA ASP A 396 9.10 29.00 2.12
C ASP A 396 10.10 28.56 1.03
N LYS A 397 10.28 27.25 0.82
CA LYS A 397 11.15 26.70 -0.21
C LYS A 397 10.58 27.01 -1.60
N ALA A 398 11.49 27.42 -2.49
CA ALA A 398 11.25 27.50 -3.92
C ALA A 398 10.64 26.19 -4.46
N TYR A 399 9.77 26.29 -5.46
CA TYR A 399 9.06 25.15 -6.07
C TYR A 399 10.01 24.00 -6.48
N THR A 400 11.21 24.33 -6.97
CA THR A 400 12.26 23.38 -7.38
C THR A 400 12.90 22.58 -6.24
N LYS A 401 12.66 22.99 -4.98
CA LYS A 401 13.17 22.33 -3.76
C LYS A 401 12.09 21.57 -3.00
N ARG A 402 10.87 21.50 -3.53
CA ARG A 402 9.76 20.77 -2.90
C ARG A 402 9.83 19.28 -3.22
N SER A 403 9.45 18.44 -2.27
CA SER A 403 9.23 17.02 -2.50
C SER A 403 8.14 16.83 -3.55
N PRO A 404 8.28 15.88 -4.49
CA PRO A 404 7.26 15.63 -5.49
C PRO A 404 6.00 15.06 -4.83
N LYS A 405 4.85 15.34 -5.46
CA LYS A 405 3.56 14.76 -5.10
C LYS A 405 3.65 13.23 -5.19
N MET A 406 3.29 12.55 -4.12
CA MET A 406 3.29 11.09 -4.03
C MET A 406 1.84 10.58 -4.04
N TYR A 407 1.61 9.45 -4.70
CA TYR A 407 0.33 8.76 -4.76
C TYR A 407 0.46 7.38 -4.14
N LYS A 408 -0.56 6.93 -3.43
CA LYS A 408 -0.68 5.55 -2.92
C LYS A 408 -2.04 5.01 -3.26
N ILE A 409 -2.10 3.74 -3.64
CA ILE A 409 -3.36 3.04 -3.89
C ILE A 409 -3.95 2.61 -2.56
N ILE A 410 -5.26 2.81 -2.41
CA ILE A 410 -6.02 2.35 -1.27
C ILE A 410 -6.84 1.13 -1.67
N LYS A 411 -7.06 0.23 -0.71
CA LYS A 411 -7.86 -0.98 -0.91
C LYS A 411 -9.27 -0.61 -1.39
N LEU A 412 -9.74 -1.32 -2.41
CA LEU A 412 -11.11 -1.17 -2.90
C LEU A 412 -12.11 -1.57 -1.83
N TYR A 413 -13.20 -0.81 -1.72
CA TYR A 413 -14.35 -1.12 -0.88
C TYR A 413 -15.58 -1.40 -1.75
N ASN A 414 -16.63 -1.95 -1.13
CA ASN A 414 -17.92 -2.14 -1.78
C ASN A 414 -18.75 -0.82 -1.75
N PRO A 415 -19.01 -0.18 -2.91
CA PRO A 415 -19.80 1.06 -2.97
C PRO A 415 -21.21 0.93 -2.42
N GLU A 416 -21.82 -0.26 -2.48
CA GLU A 416 -23.17 -0.48 -1.95
C GLU A 416 -23.19 -0.39 -0.41
N GLN A 417 -22.15 -0.88 0.25
CA GLN A 417 -22.01 -0.76 1.71
C GLN A 417 -21.83 0.70 2.13
N LEU A 418 -20.96 1.44 1.42
CA LEU A 418 -20.79 2.87 1.66
C LEU A 418 -22.10 3.65 1.44
N ALA A 419 -22.88 3.30 0.41
CA ALA A 419 -24.16 3.93 0.15
C ALA A 419 -25.15 3.75 1.33
N VAL A 420 -25.15 2.59 1.98
CA VAL A 420 -25.96 2.35 3.19
C VAL A 420 -25.51 3.24 4.34
N GLU A 421 -24.21 3.39 4.57
CA GLU A 421 -23.68 4.27 5.63
C GLU A 421 -24.04 5.75 5.37
N LEU A 422 -23.88 6.21 4.13
CA LEU A 422 -24.25 7.57 3.75
C LEU A 422 -25.76 7.82 3.86
N ALA A 423 -26.59 6.82 3.55
CA ALA A 423 -28.05 6.92 3.69
C ALA A 423 -28.47 7.07 5.17
N ARG A 424 -27.79 6.39 6.10
CA ARG A 424 -28.05 6.55 7.54
C ARG A 424 -27.80 7.98 8.03
N ILE A 425 -26.76 8.63 7.53
CA ILE A 425 -26.49 10.05 7.86
C ILE A 425 -27.61 10.94 7.33
N ALA A 426 -28.06 10.70 6.09
CA ALA A 426 -29.17 11.46 5.50
C ALA A 426 -30.49 11.27 6.28
N GLU A 427 -30.77 10.06 6.75
CA GLU A 427 -31.94 9.75 7.60
C GLU A 427 -31.83 10.42 8.98
N GLN A 428 -30.65 10.38 9.60
CA GLN A 428 -30.41 10.90 10.94
C GLN A 428 -30.46 12.44 11.01
N TYR A 429 -29.91 13.12 10.01
CA TYR A 429 -29.75 14.59 10.02
C TYR A 429 -30.68 15.32 9.04
N GLY A 430 -31.36 14.60 8.16
CA GLY A 430 -32.23 15.14 7.14
C GLY A 430 -31.52 15.41 5.81
N GLU A 431 -32.23 15.15 4.71
CA GLU A 431 -31.71 15.17 3.33
C GLU A 431 -31.05 16.51 2.95
N ALA A 432 -31.60 17.63 3.42
CA ALA A 432 -31.09 18.96 3.10
C ALA A 432 -29.75 19.26 3.80
N GLU A 433 -29.60 18.90 5.08
CA GLU A 433 -28.34 19.07 5.82
C GLU A 433 -27.26 18.17 5.23
N TYR A 434 -27.61 16.91 4.97
CA TYR A 434 -26.72 15.92 4.35
C TYR A 434 -26.20 16.37 2.99
N LYS A 435 -27.08 16.78 2.06
CA LYS A 435 -26.65 17.25 0.72
C LYS A 435 -25.67 18.41 0.81
N LYS A 436 -25.99 19.40 1.65
CA LYS A 436 -25.13 20.57 1.83
C LYS A 436 -23.78 20.22 2.45
N ALA A 437 -23.75 19.30 3.41
CA ALA A 437 -22.49 18.81 3.98
C ALA A 437 -21.64 18.07 2.95
N ARG A 438 -22.27 17.31 2.04
CA ARG A 438 -21.56 16.65 0.93
C ARG A 438 -20.99 17.63 -0.08
N GLU A 439 -21.71 18.69 -0.42
CA GLU A 439 -21.18 19.78 -1.27
C GLU A 439 -19.91 20.41 -0.66
N TYR A 440 -19.89 20.60 0.66
CA TYR A 440 -18.69 21.08 1.36
C TYR A 440 -17.57 20.03 1.37
N ALA A 441 -17.90 18.77 1.62
CA ALA A 441 -16.93 17.67 1.63
C ALA A 441 -16.25 17.48 0.27
N GLU A 442 -16.97 17.72 -0.84
CA GLU A 442 -16.43 17.63 -2.21
C GLU A 442 -15.28 18.62 -2.45
N ILE A 443 -15.34 19.82 -1.86
CA ILE A 443 -14.28 20.83 -1.98
C ILE A 443 -12.92 20.28 -1.51
N VAL A 444 -12.95 19.36 -0.54
CA VAL A 444 -11.79 18.78 0.14
C VAL A 444 -11.58 17.29 -0.16
N PHE A 445 -12.28 16.72 -1.14
CA PHE A 445 -12.20 15.30 -1.54
C PHE A 445 -12.62 14.31 -0.44
N GLU A 446 -13.69 14.65 0.28
CA GLU A 446 -14.23 13.85 1.38
C GLU A 446 -15.73 13.53 1.19
N GLU A 447 -16.28 13.73 0.00
CA GLU A 447 -17.71 13.55 -0.30
C GLU A 447 -18.20 12.09 -0.25
N TYR A 448 -17.27 11.15 -0.07
CA TYR A 448 -17.49 9.72 0.16
C TYR A 448 -17.01 9.27 1.55
N ASN A 449 -16.75 10.20 2.47
CA ASN A 449 -16.29 9.90 3.84
C ASN A 449 -17.42 10.19 4.85
N PRO A 450 -18.11 9.16 5.36
CA PRO A 450 -19.26 9.33 6.26
C PRO A 450 -18.91 10.15 7.51
N GLN A 451 -17.74 9.90 8.12
CA GLN A 451 -17.32 10.57 9.34
C GLN A 451 -17.11 12.07 9.11
N ILE A 452 -16.50 12.45 7.98
CA ILE A 452 -16.26 13.86 7.66
C ILE A 452 -17.56 14.58 7.30
N ILE A 453 -18.47 13.91 6.58
CA ILE A 453 -19.79 14.47 6.25
C ILE A 453 -20.57 14.74 7.54
N GLU A 454 -20.60 13.78 8.46
CA GLU A 454 -21.23 13.95 9.76
C GLU A 454 -20.57 15.08 10.57
N ASP A 455 -19.23 15.14 10.62
CA ASP A 455 -18.51 16.20 11.34
C ASP A 455 -18.78 17.60 10.73
N ILE A 456 -18.94 17.71 9.41
CA ILE A 456 -19.37 18.96 8.76
C ILE A 456 -20.77 19.39 9.24
N ILE A 457 -21.72 18.46 9.37
CA ILE A 457 -23.07 18.76 9.88
C ILE A 457 -22.98 19.25 11.33
N LEU A 458 -22.23 18.54 12.17
CA LEU A 458 -22.05 18.88 13.59
C LEU A 458 -21.36 20.25 13.76
N LYS A 459 -20.29 20.52 13.01
CA LYS A 459 -19.62 21.83 13.01
C LYS A 459 -20.50 22.93 12.45
N THR A 460 -21.40 22.64 11.51
CA THR A 460 -22.39 23.62 11.03
C THR A 460 -23.36 24.03 12.13
N LYS A 461 -23.76 23.10 13.00
CA LYS A 461 -24.58 23.39 14.19
C LYS A 461 -23.79 24.16 15.26
N GLN A 462 -22.50 23.85 15.42
CA GLN A 462 -21.63 24.49 16.41
C GLN A 462 -21.22 25.92 16.04
N TYR A 463 -20.71 26.15 14.82
CA TYR A 463 -20.12 27.44 14.40
C TYR A 463 -21.09 28.32 13.62
N GLY A 464 -22.22 27.76 13.18
CA GLY A 464 -23.22 28.42 12.35
C GLY A 464 -22.90 28.38 10.84
N PRO A 465 -23.93 28.45 9.98
CA PRO A 465 -23.80 28.19 8.54
C PRO A 465 -22.95 29.22 7.80
N LYS A 466 -22.87 30.47 8.29
CA LYS A 466 -22.07 31.53 7.67
C LYS A 466 -20.57 31.23 7.80
N LYS A 467 -20.10 30.89 9.01
CA LYS A 467 -18.68 30.59 9.27
C LYS A 467 -18.22 29.36 8.50
N ILE A 468 -19.01 28.28 8.49
CA ILE A 468 -18.70 27.09 7.67
C ILE A 468 -18.55 27.45 6.19
N LYS A 469 -19.52 28.18 5.64
CA LYS A 469 -19.47 28.61 4.24
C LYS A 469 -18.19 29.40 3.94
N ASP A 470 -17.85 30.35 4.79
CA ASP A 470 -16.68 31.21 4.62
C ASP A 470 -15.36 30.40 4.75
N ALA A 471 -15.27 29.45 5.69
CA ALA A 471 -14.12 28.55 5.84
C ALA A 471 -13.89 27.71 4.58
N PHE A 472 -14.94 27.06 4.08
CA PHE A 472 -14.87 26.27 2.86
C PHE A 472 -14.58 27.14 1.63
N ALA A 473 -15.07 28.38 1.58
CA ALA A 473 -14.73 29.31 0.50
C ALA A 473 -13.25 29.69 0.47
N ILE A 474 -12.58 29.82 1.63
CA ILE A 474 -11.13 30.03 1.72
C ILE A 474 -10.37 28.84 1.13
N VAL A 475 -10.83 27.62 1.46
CA VAL A 475 -10.20 26.39 0.96
C VAL A 475 -10.49 26.15 -0.53
N ALA A 476 -11.69 26.47 -1.00
CA ALA A 476 -12.11 26.33 -2.41
C ALA A 476 -11.30 27.20 -3.37
N LYS A 477 -10.80 28.37 -2.91
CA LYS A 477 -9.92 29.24 -3.70
C LYS A 477 -8.54 28.63 -3.95
N LYS A 478 -8.16 27.58 -3.22
CA LYS A 478 -6.85 26.93 -3.37
C LYS A 478 -6.87 25.96 -4.55
N ASN A 479 -5.75 25.90 -5.27
CA ASN A 479 -5.55 24.92 -6.34
C ASN A 479 -5.85 23.49 -5.86
N ILE A 480 -6.28 22.64 -6.79
CA ILE A 480 -6.67 21.24 -6.53
C ILE A 480 -5.55 20.47 -5.79
N ASP A 481 -4.31 20.82 -6.10
CA ASP A 481 -3.09 20.22 -5.56
C ASP A 481 -2.46 20.98 -4.40
N ASN A 482 -3.20 21.89 -3.76
CA ASN A 482 -2.70 22.57 -2.57
C ASN A 482 -2.78 21.65 -1.34
N PRO A 483 -1.71 21.50 -0.53
CA PRO A 483 -1.72 20.68 0.70
C PRO A 483 -2.74 21.14 1.75
N LYS A 484 -3.16 22.41 1.70
CA LYS A 484 -4.20 22.99 2.56
C LYS A 484 -5.62 22.77 2.00
N ARG A 485 -5.78 22.15 0.83
CA ARG A 485 -7.08 21.72 0.30
C ARG A 485 -7.44 20.35 0.88
N LYS A 486 -7.67 20.35 2.20
CA LYS A 486 -8.02 19.19 3.02
C LYS A 486 -8.89 19.61 4.19
N TYR A 487 -9.72 18.70 4.67
CA TYR A 487 -10.69 18.99 5.74
C TYR A 487 -10.03 19.47 7.04
N SER A 488 -8.89 18.90 7.43
CA SER A 488 -8.18 19.30 8.67
C SER A 488 -7.79 20.79 8.68
N TYR A 489 -7.56 21.40 7.51
CA TYR A 489 -7.28 22.83 7.43
C TYR A 489 -8.55 23.67 7.55
N VAL A 490 -9.71 23.16 7.10
CA VAL A 490 -11.01 23.81 7.37
C VAL A 490 -11.27 23.84 8.88
N VAL A 491 -11.03 22.72 9.57
CA VAL A 491 -11.18 22.65 11.03
C VAL A 491 -10.26 23.66 11.72
N TRP A 492 -8.99 23.73 11.30
CA TRP A 492 -8.05 24.73 11.82
C TRP A 492 -8.54 26.18 11.63
N ILE A 493 -9.10 26.54 10.47
CA ILE A 493 -9.68 27.88 10.22
C ILE A 493 -10.84 28.15 11.20
N LEU A 494 -11.71 27.17 11.42
CA LEU A 494 -12.87 27.32 12.32
C LEU A 494 -12.44 27.50 13.78
N GLU A 495 -11.38 26.82 14.20
CA GLU A 495 -10.82 26.91 15.56
C GLU A 495 -10.08 28.23 15.81
N ASN A 496 -9.44 28.80 14.78
CA ASN A 496 -8.64 30.03 14.86
C ASN A 496 -9.35 31.23 14.18
N TRP A 497 -10.68 31.23 14.21
CA TRP A 497 -11.50 32.20 13.47
C TRP A 497 -11.29 33.63 13.99
N GLY A 498 -10.58 34.47 13.22
CA GLY A 498 -10.29 35.86 13.57
C GLY A 498 -8.80 36.19 13.75
N ASP A 499 -7.92 35.17 13.69
CA ASP A 499 -6.46 35.31 13.77
C ASP A 499 -5.76 35.24 12.39
N GLU A 500 -6.52 35.31 11.29
CA GLU A 500 -6.02 35.31 9.90
C GLU A 500 -5.71 36.70 9.33
#